data_AF-A0A9W6Z4F9-F1
#
_entry.id   AF-A0A9W6Z4F9-F1
#
_cell.length_a   1.000
_cell.length_b   1.000
_cell.length_c   1.000
_cell.angle_alpha   90.00
_cell.angle_beta   90.00
_cell.angle_gamma   90.00
#
_symmetry.space_group_name_H-M   'P 1'
#
loop_
_entity.id
_entity.type
_entity.pdbx_description
1 polymer ?
#
loop_
_entity_poly.entity_id
_entity_poly.type
_entity_poly.pdbx_seq_one_letter_code
_entity_poly.pdbx_strand_id
1 'polypeptide(L)'
;MFTRRARNKAAGNAPPPKKSGAPIKKAQFESSKKKEVGVSDLTLLSTISDQSINENLEKRFHNATIYTYIGHVLISVNPFRDLGIYTDEVLNSYKNKNRLEVPPHVYAIAESMFYNMRAYNDNQCVIISGESGAGKTEAAKRIMQYIASVSSAFGTSSSIQHINDMVLATNPLLESFGCAKTLRNNNSSRHGKYLEIHFNKSFEPVSANITNYLLEKQRVVGQIRNERNFHIFYQFAKGASENYRQIFGVQMPEQYIYTSASGCTSVDSIDDVKDYQDTLTAMKTIGLSQEEQDNVFRLLAAILWIGNITFVENEEGNSQVADTGVTDFVAYLLQVDSQLLIKSLVERVMGTSHGMRRGSVYHVPLNTNQATAVKDALAKGIYNNLFDWIVERVNKSFQSMQGEVYKSYNKFSFS
;
A
#
# COMPACT_ATOMS: atom_id res chain seq x y z
N MET A 1 38.34 32.77 73.91
CA MET A 1 39.65 33.42 73.63
C MET A 1 39.41 34.62 72.73
N PHE A 2 39.93 35.77 73.14
CA PHE A 2 40.04 37.06 72.43
C PHE A 2 40.55 36.87 70.96
N THR A 3 40.31 37.69 69.93
CA THR A 3 40.34 39.17 69.84
C THR A 3 39.89 39.67 68.43
N ARG A 4 39.53 40.96 68.36
CA ARG A 4 39.13 41.80 67.21
C ARG A 4 40.17 41.97 66.07
N ARG A 5 39.68 42.26 64.85
CA ARG A 5 40.12 43.32 63.88
C ARG A 5 39.44 43.09 62.52
N ALA A 6 39.13 44.03 61.63
CA ALA A 6 38.80 45.45 61.62
C ALA A 6 38.20 45.71 60.21
N ARG A 7 37.15 46.52 60.08
CA ARG A 7 36.69 47.03 58.79
C ARG A 7 37.67 48.09 58.31
N ASN A 8 38.15 47.98 57.07
CA ASN A 8 38.66 49.12 56.30
C ASN A 8 38.07 49.08 54.89
N LYS A 9 37.26 50.10 54.58
CA LYS A 9 36.88 50.48 53.22
C LYS A 9 38.06 51.26 52.64
N ALA A 10 38.59 50.81 51.51
CA ALA A 10 39.36 51.65 50.61
C ALA A 10 38.82 51.42 49.19
N ALA A 11 38.34 52.51 48.59
CA ALA A 11 37.78 52.56 47.26
C ALA A 11 38.87 52.27 46.21
N GLY A 12 38.62 51.29 45.35
CA GLY A 12 39.41 51.03 44.14
C GLY A 12 38.51 51.17 42.91
N ASN A 13 38.79 52.16 42.09
CA ASN A 13 38.15 52.37 40.78
C ASN A 13 38.36 51.14 39.88
N ALA A 14 37.29 50.40 39.60
CA ALA A 14 37.29 49.39 38.54
C ALA A 14 36.94 50.07 37.20
N PRO A 15 37.68 49.81 36.11
CA PRO A 15 37.40 50.39 34.80
C PRO A 15 36.11 49.81 34.19
N PRO A 16 35.40 50.57 33.33
CA PRO A 16 34.17 50.10 32.71
C PRO A 16 34.43 48.94 31.73
N PRO A 17 33.45 48.03 31.55
CA PRO A 17 33.63 46.87 30.68
C PRO A 17 33.79 47.29 29.21
N LYS A 18 34.80 46.73 28.54
CA LYS A 18 35.06 46.92 27.10
C LYS A 18 33.88 46.38 26.29
N LYS A 19 33.24 47.24 25.51
CA LYS A 19 32.30 46.84 24.45
C LYS A 19 33.08 46.15 23.33
N SER A 20 32.95 44.83 23.22
CA SER A 20 33.40 44.06 22.04
C SER A 20 32.41 44.31 20.89
N GLY A 21 32.72 45.27 20.03
CA GLY A 21 32.01 45.50 18.78
C GLY A 21 32.36 44.42 17.76
N ALA A 22 31.66 43.29 17.79
CA ALA A 22 31.57 42.42 16.62
C ALA A 22 30.54 43.04 15.66
N PRO A 23 30.87 43.27 14.37
CA PRO A 23 29.89 43.78 13.43
C PRO A 23 28.81 42.72 13.24
N ILE A 24 27.55 43.10 13.52
CA ILE A 24 26.37 42.32 13.19
C ILE A 24 26.40 42.10 11.67
N LYS A 25 26.66 40.86 11.23
CA LYS A 25 26.50 40.48 9.82
C LYS A 25 25.02 40.66 9.46
N LYS A 26 24.69 41.77 8.79
CA LYS A 26 23.42 41.93 8.11
C LYS A 26 23.24 40.73 7.18
N ALA A 27 22.10 40.06 7.27
CA ALA A 27 21.73 39.01 6.34
C ALA A 27 21.89 39.54 4.90
N GLN A 28 22.84 38.99 4.16
CA GLN A 28 22.92 39.23 2.73
C GLN A 28 21.73 38.54 2.09
N PHE A 29 20.85 39.34 1.49
CA PHE A 29 19.77 38.84 0.66
C PHE A 29 20.40 38.24 -0.60
N GLU A 30 20.51 36.91 -0.64
CA GLU A 30 20.93 36.20 -1.85
C GLU A 30 19.88 36.44 -2.95
N SER A 31 20.26 37.21 -3.96
CA SER A 31 19.41 37.65 -5.08
C SER A 31 19.25 36.60 -6.19
N SER A 32 19.35 35.32 -5.86
CA SER A 32 19.15 34.21 -6.80
C SER A 32 17.88 33.39 -6.53
N LYS A 33 16.86 33.99 -5.90
CA LYS A 33 15.51 33.38 -5.86
C LYS A 33 14.97 33.32 -7.30
N LYS A 34 14.89 32.10 -7.86
CA LYS A 34 14.05 31.81 -9.03
C LYS A 34 12.70 32.51 -8.84
N LYS A 35 12.23 33.22 -9.87
CA LYS A 35 10.95 33.92 -9.85
C LYS A 35 9.86 32.91 -9.45
N GLU A 36 9.23 33.13 -8.30
CA GLU A 36 8.26 32.19 -7.76
C GLU A 36 7.04 32.14 -8.69
N VAL A 37 6.72 30.95 -9.20
CA VAL A 37 5.58 30.77 -10.11
C VAL A 37 4.34 30.50 -9.28
N GLY A 38 3.36 31.41 -9.36
CA GLY A 38 2.16 31.33 -8.53
C GLY A 38 2.47 31.48 -7.04
N VAL A 39 1.47 31.30 -6.19
CA VAL A 39 1.66 31.22 -4.73
C VAL A 39 2.00 29.77 -4.34
N SER A 40 3.00 29.61 -3.47
CA SER A 40 3.38 28.31 -2.93
C SER A 40 2.46 27.81 -1.83
N ASP A 41 1.68 28.70 -1.21
CA ASP A 41 0.62 28.37 -0.26
C ASP A 41 -0.67 29.09 -0.69
N LEU A 42 -1.73 28.32 -0.95
CA LEU A 42 -3.02 28.84 -1.40
C LEU A 42 -3.71 29.73 -0.35
N THR A 43 -3.30 29.66 0.92
CA THR A 43 -3.76 30.61 1.95
C THR A 43 -3.30 32.05 1.70
N LEU A 44 -2.35 32.27 0.78
CA LEU A 44 -1.85 33.58 0.37
C LEU A 44 -2.59 34.17 -0.85
N LEU A 45 -3.59 33.48 -1.39
CA LEU A 45 -4.41 34.02 -2.48
C LEU A 45 -5.19 35.25 -2.01
N SER A 46 -5.21 36.29 -2.85
CA SER A 46 -5.97 37.52 -2.58
C SER A 46 -7.48 37.31 -2.66
N THR A 47 -7.92 36.37 -3.49
CA THR A 47 -9.33 35.98 -3.66
C THR A 47 -9.43 34.47 -3.56
N ILE A 48 -10.27 33.97 -2.65
CA ILE A 48 -10.49 32.54 -2.45
C ILE A 48 -11.73 32.13 -3.26
N SER A 49 -11.50 31.43 -4.37
CA SER A 49 -12.54 30.88 -5.24
C SER A 49 -12.01 29.63 -5.92
N ASP A 50 -12.88 28.72 -6.36
CA ASP A 50 -12.47 27.52 -7.10
C ASP A 50 -11.66 27.89 -8.36
N GLN A 51 -12.06 28.97 -9.02
CA GLN A 51 -11.37 29.49 -10.20
C GLN A 51 -9.94 29.96 -9.87
N SER A 52 -9.76 30.79 -8.84
CA SER A 52 -8.43 31.30 -8.47
C SER A 52 -7.49 30.20 -7.96
N ILE A 53 -8.01 29.18 -7.29
CA ILE A 53 -7.25 27.99 -6.89
C ILE A 53 -6.78 27.23 -8.13
N ASN A 54 -7.69 26.94 -9.06
CA ASN A 54 -7.38 26.21 -10.28
C ASN A 54 -6.36 26.97 -11.15
N GLU A 55 -6.54 28.27 -11.35
CA GLU A 55 -5.61 29.12 -12.11
C GLU A 55 -4.20 29.09 -11.50
N ASN A 56 -4.06 29.10 -10.17
CA ASN A 56 -2.76 29.01 -9.52
C ASN A 56 -2.12 27.62 -9.70
N LEU A 57 -2.90 26.54 -9.54
CA LEU A 57 -2.42 25.17 -9.72
C LEU A 57 -2.00 24.92 -11.17
N GLU A 58 -2.79 25.36 -12.14
CA GLU A 58 -2.50 25.25 -13.58
C GLU A 58 -1.22 26.02 -13.94
N LYS A 59 -1.09 27.27 -13.48
CA LYS A 59 0.11 28.08 -13.69
C LYS A 59 1.37 27.40 -13.14
N ARG A 60 1.30 26.84 -11.93
CA ARG A 60 2.42 26.09 -11.31
C ARG A 60 2.73 24.82 -12.09
N PHE A 61 1.71 24.07 -12.48
CA PHE A 61 1.84 22.83 -13.24
C PHE A 61 2.51 23.04 -14.60
N HIS A 62 2.12 24.07 -15.36
CA HIS A 62 2.76 24.43 -16.63
C HIS A 62 4.25 24.79 -16.49
N ASN A 63 4.68 25.21 -15.31
CA ASN A 63 6.08 25.49 -14.98
C ASN A 63 6.73 24.32 -14.21
N ALA A 64 6.23 23.10 -14.39
CA ALA A 64 6.74 21.87 -13.78
C ALA A 64 6.81 21.90 -12.24
N THR A 65 5.97 22.70 -11.59
CA THR A 65 5.86 22.78 -10.13
C THR A 65 4.56 22.09 -9.70
N ILE A 66 4.67 20.85 -9.22
CA ILE A 66 3.51 19.99 -8.95
C ILE A 66 2.98 20.06 -7.51
N TYR A 67 3.77 20.61 -6.60
CA TYR A 67 3.49 20.66 -5.17
C TYR A 67 3.06 22.06 -4.76
N THR A 68 1.97 22.16 -4.01
CA THR A 68 1.44 23.44 -3.50
C THR A 68 0.84 23.23 -2.11
N TYR A 69 1.10 24.13 -1.15
CA TYR A 69 0.47 24.05 0.16
C TYR A 69 -0.94 24.64 0.17
N ILE A 70 -1.76 24.15 1.08
CA ILE A 70 -2.95 24.82 1.59
C ILE A 70 -2.96 24.64 3.11
N GLY A 71 -2.37 25.60 3.83
CA GLY A 71 -2.19 25.52 5.27
C GLY A 71 -1.31 24.33 5.67
N HIS A 72 -1.90 23.28 6.27
CA HIS A 72 -1.17 22.07 6.68
C HIS A 72 -1.19 20.94 5.64
N VAL A 73 -1.98 21.07 4.57
CA VAL A 73 -2.12 20.06 3.52
C VAL A 73 -1.18 20.35 2.36
N LEU A 74 -0.62 19.30 1.77
CA LEU A 74 0.16 19.37 0.53
C LEU A 74 -0.68 18.84 -0.63
N ILE A 75 -0.95 19.71 -1.60
CA ILE A 75 -1.56 19.34 -2.88
C ILE A 75 -0.45 18.87 -3.83
N SER A 76 -0.68 17.73 -4.48
CA SER A 76 0.21 17.12 -5.47
C SER A 76 -0.56 16.86 -6.77
N VAL A 77 -0.12 17.47 -7.87
CA VAL A 77 -0.72 17.26 -9.20
C VAL A 77 0.17 16.30 -10.00
N ASN A 78 -0.36 15.14 -10.41
CA ASN A 78 0.45 14.12 -11.10
C ASN A 78 0.97 14.63 -12.46
N PRO A 79 2.31 14.71 -12.68
CA PRO A 79 2.87 15.19 -13.94
C PRO A 79 2.86 14.15 -15.07
N PHE A 80 2.59 12.87 -14.81
CA PHE A 80 2.69 11.76 -15.77
C PHE A 80 4.07 11.65 -16.48
N ARG A 81 5.10 12.25 -15.89
CA ARG A 81 6.49 12.22 -16.35
C ARG A 81 7.43 12.47 -15.18
N ASP A 82 8.68 12.04 -15.32
CA ASP A 82 9.71 12.43 -14.37
C ASP A 82 10.09 13.91 -14.55
N LEU A 83 10.25 14.61 -13.43
CA LEU A 83 10.67 16.01 -13.37
C LEU A 83 12.08 16.17 -12.80
N GLY A 84 12.74 15.09 -12.35
CA GLY A 84 14.07 15.15 -11.76
C GLY A 84 14.11 15.80 -10.37
N ILE A 85 12.98 15.84 -9.66
CA ILE A 85 12.84 16.54 -8.36
C ILE A 85 13.07 15.63 -7.14
N TYR A 86 13.48 14.38 -7.35
CA TYR A 86 13.68 13.38 -6.29
C TYR A 86 15.13 12.90 -6.19
N THR A 87 16.10 13.76 -6.55
CA THR A 87 17.53 13.45 -6.42
C THR A 87 17.99 13.54 -4.97
N ASP A 88 19.13 12.92 -4.66
CA ASP A 88 19.74 12.99 -3.32
C ASP A 88 20.11 14.43 -2.94
N GLU A 89 20.49 15.27 -3.91
CA GLU A 89 20.73 16.70 -3.69
C GLU A 89 19.47 17.41 -3.22
N VAL A 90 18.34 17.18 -3.89
CA VAL A 90 17.05 17.74 -3.48
C VAL A 90 16.68 17.21 -2.10
N LEU A 91 16.77 15.90 -1.86
CA LEU A 91 16.49 15.29 -0.56
C LEU A 91 17.30 15.97 0.56
N ASN A 92 18.60 16.13 0.38
CA ASN A 92 19.48 16.75 1.37
C ASN A 92 19.16 18.23 1.62
N SER A 93 18.61 18.95 0.63
CA SER A 93 18.18 20.34 0.80
C SER A 93 17.02 20.53 1.79
N TYR A 94 16.24 19.47 2.06
CA TYR A 94 15.12 19.48 3.01
C TYR A 94 15.52 19.06 4.44
N LYS A 95 16.69 18.47 4.65
CA LYS A 95 17.13 17.97 5.96
C LYS A 95 17.29 19.11 6.96
N ASN A 96 16.70 18.96 8.15
CA ASN A 96 16.71 19.93 9.24
C ASN A 96 16.19 21.33 8.84
N LYS A 97 15.35 21.42 7.80
CA LYS A 97 14.76 22.68 7.36
C LYS A 97 13.33 22.80 7.84
N ASN A 98 12.96 23.99 8.29
CA ASN A 98 11.56 24.27 8.55
C ASN A 98 10.82 24.35 7.22
N ARG A 99 9.58 23.87 7.17
CA ARG A 99 8.71 23.93 5.99
C ARG A 99 8.61 25.32 5.36
N LEU A 100 8.70 26.40 6.16
CA LEU A 100 8.64 27.78 5.67
C LEU A 100 9.93 28.26 4.99
N GLU A 101 11.04 27.54 5.16
CA GLU A 101 12.35 27.88 4.60
C GLU A 101 12.58 27.26 3.21
N VAL A 102 11.75 26.30 2.82
CA VAL A 102 11.91 25.48 1.61
C VAL A 102 10.63 25.48 0.77
N PRO A 103 10.72 25.30 -0.55
CA PRO A 103 9.54 25.27 -1.40
C PRO A 103 8.68 24.02 -1.12
N PRO A 104 7.37 24.06 -1.43
CA PRO A 104 6.47 22.94 -1.18
C PRO A 104 6.96 21.65 -1.82
N HIS A 105 7.06 20.60 -1.02
CA HIS A 105 7.50 19.29 -1.47
C HIS A 105 7.08 18.19 -0.51
N VAL A 106 6.99 16.96 -1.01
CA VAL A 106 6.70 15.77 -0.18
C VAL A 106 7.77 15.55 0.90
N TYR A 107 9.03 15.88 0.61
CA TYR A 107 10.13 15.80 1.57
C TYR A 107 9.99 16.78 2.75
N ALA A 108 9.40 17.95 2.55
CA ALA A 108 9.12 18.86 3.67
C ALA A 108 8.06 18.29 4.63
N ILE A 109 7.08 17.53 4.11
CA ILE A 109 6.12 16.81 4.96
C ILE A 109 6.82 15.69 5.73
N ALA A 110 7.68 14.91 5.06
CA ALA A 110 8.45 13.84 5.68
C ALA A 110 9.42 14.38 6.77
N GLU A 111 10.10 15.50 6.52
CA GLU A 111 10.97 16.17 7.49
C GLU A 111 10.18 16.68 8.69
N SER A 112 9.07 17.38 8.46
CA SER A 112 8.23 17.91 9.55
C SER A 112 7.73 16.78 10.45
N MET A 113 7.31 15.67 9.83
CA MET A 113 6.89 14.46 10.53
C MET A 113 8.04 13.87 11.37
N PHE A 114 9.21 13.64 10.76
CA PHE A 114 10.34 13.05 11.46
C PHE A 114 10.86 13.95 12.60
N TYR A 115 10.94 15.25 12.36
CA TYR A 115 11.30 16.25 13.37
C TYR A 115 10.33 16.23 14.54
N ASN A 116 9.02 16.28 14.29
CA ASN A 116 8.01 16.29 15.36
C ASN A 116 8.05 15.01 16.21
N MET A 117 8.21 13.85 15.56
CA MET A 117 8.38 12.58 16.25
C MET A 117 9.57 12.62 17.22
N ARG A 118 10.69 13.24 16.80
CA ARG A 118 11.91 13.36 17.60
C ARG A 118 11.81 14.39 18.71
N ALA A 119 11.28 15.57 18.40
CA ALA A 119 11.25 16.72 19.29
C ALA A 119 10.19 16.56 20.40
N TYR A 120 9.00 16.07 20.05
CA TYR A 120 7.85 15.99 20.95
C TYR A 120 7.58 14.60 21.48
N ASN A 121 8.29 13.59 20.97
CA ASN A 121 8.07 12.20 21.31
C ASN A 121 6.67 11.67 20.94
N ASP A 122 5.97 12.27 19.98
CA ASP A 122 4.62 11.87 19.58
C ASP A 122 4.60 11.03 18.30
N ASN A 123 3.68 10.06 18.25
CA ASN A 123 3.39 9.31 17.04
C ASN A 123 2.84 10.25 15.96
N GLN A 124 3.24 10.03 14.72
CA GLN A 124 2.82 10.84 13.58
C GLN A 124 1.97 10.02 12.60
N CYS A 125 1.18 10.70 11.79
CA CYS A 125 0.38 10.09 10.74
C CYS A 125 0.36 10.97 9.48
N VAL A 126 0.51 10.34 8.31
CA VAL A 126 0.35 10.99 7.00
C VAL A 126 -0.74 10.27 6.23
N ILE A 127 -1.75 11.05 5.83
CA ILE A 127 -2.88 10.60 5.00
C ILE A 127 -2.65 11.12 3.58
N ILE A 128 -2.72 10.24 2.57
CA ILE A 128 -2.45 10.58 1.17
C ILE A 128 -3.68 10.23 0.33
N SER A 129 -4.69 11.09 0.32
CA SER A 129 -5.90 10.87 -0.48
C SER A 129 -5.76 11.37 -1.92
N GLY A 130 -6.64 10.90 -2.81
CA GLY A 130 -6.72 11.34 -4.20
C GLY A 130 -7.37 10.27 -5.07
N GLU A 131 -7.81 10.61 -6.28
CA GLU A 131 -8.41 9.62 -7.18
C GLU A 131 -7.40 8.55 -7.62
N SER A 132 -7.90 7.46 -8.23
CA SER A 132 -7.04 6.42 -8.81
C SER A 132 -6.12 7.03 -9.86
N GLY A 133 -4.80 6.79 -9.74
CA GLY A 133 -3.79 7.38 -10.62
C GLY A 133 -3.27 8.77 -10.19
N ALA A 134 -3.72 9.33 -9.06
CA ALA A 134 -3.29 10.67 -8.62
C ALA A 134 -1.83 10.80 -8.13
N GLY A 135 -1.02 9.72 -8.15
CA GLY A 135 0.38 9.75 -7.66
C GLY A 135 0.55 9.36 -6.19
N LYS A 136 -0.50 8.82 -5.60
CA LYS A 136 -0.62 8.27 -4.25
C LYS A 136 0.57 7.37 -3.84
N THR A 137 0.74 6.23 -4.51
CA THR A 137 1.82 5.26 -4.23
C THR A 137 3.21 5.89 -4.34
N GLU A 138 3.42 6.77 -5.32
CA GLU A 138 4.70 7.47 -5.49
C GLU A 138 4.99 8.42 -4.33
N ALA A 139 4.01 9.21 -3.88
CA ALA A 139 4.19 10.08 -2.71
C ALA A 139 4.59 9.26 -1.45
N ALA A 140 3.93 8.11 -1.22
CA ALA A 140 4.29 7.22 -0.13
C ALA A 140 5.71 6.67 -0.27
N LYS A 141 6.14 6.30 -1.49
CA LYS A 141 7.52 5.86 -1.78
C LYS A 141 8.53 6.94 -1.45
N ARG A 142 8.28 8.20 -1.84
CA ARG A 142 9.18 9.32 -1.55
C ARG A 142 9.29 9.62 -0.06
N ILE A 143 8.20 9.54 0.69
CA ILE A 143 8.24 9.70 2.15
C ILE A 143 9.12 8.62 2.78
N MET A 144 8.98 7.35 2.37
CA MET A 144 9.78 6.26 2.91
C MET A 144 11.28 6.42 2.57
N GLN A 145 11.59 6.77 1.33
CA GLN A 145 12.97 7.07 0.92
C GLN A 145 13.60 8.21 1.74
N TYR A 146 12.82 9.25 2.05
CA TYR A 146 13.28 10.35 2.88
C TYR A 146 13.62 9.87 4.30
N ILE A 147 12.70 9.15 4.95
CA ILE A 147 12.91 8.60 6.30
C ILE A 147 14.14 7.69 6.32
N ALA A 148 14.27 6.81 5.32
CA ALA A 148 15.44 5.94 5.17
C ALA A 148 16.76 6.71 5.18
N SER A 149 16.84 7.78 4.38
CA SER A 149 18.03 8.61 4.23
C SER A 149 18.34 9.44 5.48
N VAL A 150 17.31 9.91 6.20
CA VAL A 150 17.51 10.69 7.42
C VAL A 150 17.86 9.78 8.60
N SER A 151 17.21 8.63 8.75
CA SER A 151 17.52 7.67 9.82
C SER A 151 18.90 7.04 9.69
N SER A 152 19.36 6.75 8.46
CA SER A 152 20.72 6.20 8.22
C SER A 152 21.85 7.19 8.50
N ALA A 153 21.58 8.50 8.54
CA ALA A 153 22.60 9.50 8.88
C ALA A 153 23.00 9.48 10.38
N PHE A 154 22.23 8.80 11.24
CA PHE A 154 22.43 8.77 12.69
C PHE A 154 22.86 7.39 13.23
N GLY A 155 22.96 6.36 12.38
CA GLY A 155 23.37 5.01 12.75
C GLY A 155 23.96 4.23 11.57
N THR A 156 25.06 3.51 11.80
CA THR A 156 25.83 2.73 10.79
C THR A 156 25.32 1.30 10.59
N SER A 157 24.04 1.01 10.85
CA SER A 157 23.54 -0.37 10.83
C SER A 157 22.91 -0.75 9.48
N SER A 158 23.35 -1.90 8.96
CA SER A 158 22.81 -2.57 7.77
C SER A 158 21.31 -2.89 7.85
N SER A 159 20.72 -2.83 9.05
CA SER A 159 19.30 -3.07 9.31
C SER A 159 18.37 -1.95 8.80
N ILE A 160 18.82 -0.69 8.74
CA ILE A 160 17.97 0.46 8.33
C ILE A 160 17.65 0.42 6.83
N GLN A 161 18.64 0.09 6.01
CA GLN A 161 18.48 -0.04 4.57
C GLN A 161 17.58 -1.23 4.24
N HIS A 162 17.72 -2.32 5.00
CA HIS A 162 16.95 -3.55 4.84
C HIS A 162 15.44 -3.36 5.04
N ILE A 163 14.95 -2.58 6.03
CA ILE A 163 13.50 -2.36 6.21
C ILE A 163 12.89 -1.62 5.02
N ASN A 164 13.57 -0.57 4.54
CA ASN A 164 13.06 0.21 3.41
C ASN A 164 13.06 -0.62 2.13
N ASP A 165 14.13 -1.36 1.88
CA ASP A 165 14.23 -2.27 0.74
C ASP A 165 13.16 -3.36 0.83
N MET A 166 12.89 -3.92 2.02
CA MET A 166 11.82 -4.90 2.25
C MET A 166 10.44 -4.31 1.99
N VAL A 167 10.13 -3.13 2.53
CA VAL A 167 8.84 -2.46 2.31
C VAL A 167 8.63 -2.18 0.82
N LEU A 168 9.67 -1.71 0.12
CA LEU A 168 9.61 -1.48 -1.32
C LEU A 168 9.48 -2.78 -2.12
N ALA A 169 10.19 -3.84 -1.71
CA ALA A 169 10.14 -5.16 -2.33
C ALA A 169 8.77 -5.84 -2.18
N THR A 170 7.96 -5.45 -1.19
CA THR A 170 6.60 -6.03 -1.02
C THR A 170 5.56 -5.43 -1.97
N ASN A 171 5.84 -4.28 -2.58
CA ASN A 171 4.86 -3.60 -3.42
C ASN A 171 4.47 -4.41 -4.67
N PRO A 172 5.39 -4.99 -5.47
CA PRO A 172 5.00 -5.80 -6.63
C PRO A 172 4.03 -6.93 -6.25
N LEU A 173 4.29 -7.62 -5.13
CA LEU A 173 3.40 -8.68 -4.63
C LEU A 173 2.01 -8.12 -4.24
N LEU A 174 1.98 -7.06 -3.43
CA LEU A 174 0.70 -6.50 -2.97
C LEU A 174 -0.08 -5.83 -4.11
N GLU A 175 0.59 -5.25 -5.10
CA GLU A 175 -0.05 -4.68 -6.28
C GLU A 175 -0.59 -5.78 -7.20
N SER A 176 0.14 -6.88 -7.37
CA SER A 176 -0.32 -8.03 -8.14
C SER A 176 -1.66 -8.60 -7.62
N PHE A 177 -1.79 -8.74 -6.30
CA PHE A 177 -3.00 -9.27 -5.66
C PHE A 177 -4.04 -8.21 -5.26
N GLY A 178 -3.64 -6.94 -5.19
CA GLY A 178 -4.47 -5.87 -4.65
C GLY A 178 -4.94 -4.85 -5.68
N CYS A 179 -4.32 -4.83 -6.87
CA CYS A 179 -4.64 -3.89 -7.93
C CYS A 179 -5.27 -4.58 -9.14
N ALA A 180 -6.03 -3.79 -9.88
CA ALA A 180 -6.67 -4.22 -11.13
C ALA A 180 -6.74 -3.05 -12.12
N LYS A 181 -6.94 -3.39 -13.39
CA LYS A 181 -7.26 -2.40 -14.42
C LYS A 181 -8.74 -2.00 -14.33
N THR A 182 -8.97 -0.71 -14.24
CA THR A 182 -10.30 -0.08 -14.26
C THR A 182 -10.48 0.77 -15.52
N LEU A 183 -11.64 1.39 -15.69
CA LEU A 183 -11.85 2.36 -16.78
C LEU A 183 -11.01 3.64 -16.63
N ARG A 184 -10.59 4.01 -15.41
CA ARG A 184 -9.88 5.27 -15.12
C ARG A 184 -8.38 5.10 -14.92
N ASN A 185 -7.95 3.94 -14.44
CA ASN A 185 -6.56 3.66 -14.13
C ASN A 185 -6.24 2.18 -14.38
N ASN A 186 -5.13 1.94 -15.09
CA ASN A 186 -4.63 0.61 -15.41
C ASN A 186 -4.04 -0.12 -14.20
N ASN A 187 -3.63 0.59 -13.14
CA ASN A 187 -3.14 0.01 -11.89
C ASN A 187 -3.88 0.59 -10.67
N SER A 188 -5.19 0.38 -10.60
CA SER A 188 -6.01 0.89 -9.49
C SER A 188 -5.93 -0.05 -8.29
N SER A 189 -5.48 0.46 -7.14
CA SER A 189 -5.62 -0.25 -5.86
C SER A 189 -7.10 -0.49 -5.58
N ARG A 190 -7.45 -1.73 -5.24
CA ARG A 190 -8.82 -2.16 -4.90
C ARG A 190 -8.92 -2.59 -3.43
N HIS A 191 -8.00 -2.08 -2.61
CA HIS A 191 -7.99 -2.20 -1.17
C HIS A 191 -7.34 -0.94 -0.57
N GLY A 192 -7.73 -0.60 0.66
CA GLY A 192 -6.93 0.25 1.53
C GLY A 192 -5.76 -0.55 2.10
N LYS A 193 -4.60 0.09 2.24
CA LYS A 193 -3.42 -0.50 2.90
C LYS A 193 -3.27 0.11 4.32
N TYR A 194 -2.32 -0.38 5.13
CA TYR A 194 -2.06 -0.22 6.61
C TYR A 194 -0.56 -0.18 7.12
N LEU A 195 0.52 -0.06 6.32
CA LEU A 195 1.76 0.81 6.53
C LEU A 195 2.26 1.38 7.88
N GLU A 196 2.23 0.69 9.01
CA GLU A 196 2.91 1.15 10.22
C GLU A 196 4.43 0.96 10.14
N ILE A 197 5.21 1.90 10.69
CA ILE A 197 6.69 1.83 10.77
C ILE A 197 7.13 2.10 12.20
N HIS A 198 7.62 1.10 12.91
CA HIS A 198 7.99 1.26 14.31
C HIS A 198 9.41 1.77 14.44
N PHE A 199 9.63 2.66 15.41
CA PHE A 199 10.94 3.26 15.67
C PHE A 199 11.42 2.93 17.09
N ASN A 200 12.74 2.78 17.24
CA ASN A 200 13.38 2.65 18.55
C ASN A 200 13.56 4.02 19.24
N LYS A 201 14.16 4.02 20.44
CA LYS A 201 14.48 5.24 21.21
C LYS A 201 15.45 6.19 20.49
N SER A 202 16.21 5.67 19.53
CA SER A 202 17.13 6.43 18.68
C SER A 202 16.47 6.95 17.40
N PHE A 203 15.15 6.74 17.23
CA PHE A 203 14.38 7.09 16.03
C PHE A 203 14.87 6.40 14.74
N GLU A 204 15.42 5.19 14.90
CA GLU A 204 15.72 4.29 13.80
C GLU A 204 14.52 3.36 13.56
N PRO A 205 14.14 3.11 12.30
CA PRO A 205 13.09 2.15 11.99
C PRO A 205 13.55 0.75 12.39
N VAL A 206 12.69 0.00 13.09
CA VAL A 206 13.00 -1.36 13.60
C VAL A 206 12.03 -2.43 13.13
N SER A 207 10.78 -2.08 12.84
CA SER A 207 9.81 -3.01 12.27
C SER A 207 8.73 -2.26 11.49
N ALA A 208 7.89 -2.99 10.78
CA ALA A 208 6.76 -2.45 10.07
C ALA A 208 5.55 -3.40 10.17
N ASN A 209 4.36 -2.86 9.98
CA ASN A 209 3.13 -3.66 9.93
C ASN A 209 2.22 -3.13 8.82
N ILE A 210 1.50 -4.00 8.14
CA ILE A 210 0.56 -3.67 7.09
C ILE A 210 -0.80 -4.26 7.46
N THR A 211 -1.76 -3.39 7.74
CA THR A 211 -3.18 -3.75 7.85
C THR A 211 -3.92 -3.49 6.54
N ASN A 212 -4.50 -4.51 5.92
CA ASN A 212 -5.32 -4.29 4.72
C ASN A 212 -6.79 -4.05 5.08
N TYR A 213 -7.42 -3.15 4.32
CA TYR A 213 -8.81 -2.76 4.50
C TYR A 213 -9.60 -2.96 3.21
N LEU A 214 -10.76 -3.59 3.33
CA LEU A 214 -11.80 -3.59 2.31
C LEU A 214 -11.32 -4.00 0.90
N LEU A 215 -10.68 -5.16 0.79
CA LEU A 215 -10.43 -5.74 -0.53
C LEU A 215 -11.76 -5.89 -1.30
N GLU A 216 -11.81 -5.39 -2.53
CA GLU A 216 -12.98 -5.51 -3.41
C GLU A 216 -13.16 -6.95 -3.92
N LYS A 217 -13.46 -7.89 -3.01
CA LYS A 217 -13.58 -9.32 -3.33
C LYS A 217 -14.59 -9.63 -4.43
N GLN A 218 -15.62 -8.78 -4.64
CA GLN A 218 -16.58 -8.95 -5.73
C GLN A 218 -15.92 -8.92 -7.12
N ARG A 219 -14.79 -8.23 -7.27
CA ARG A 219 -14.01 -8.19 -8.51
C ARG A 219 -13.52 -9.56 -8.96
N VAL A 220 -13.35 -10.51 -8.04
CA VAL A 220 -12.89 -11.87 -8.36
C VAL A 220 -13.86 -12.58 -9.31
N VAL A 221 -15.16 -12.35 -9.13
CA VAL A 221 -16.23 -13.11 -9.81
C VAL A 221 -17.00 -12.30 -10.84
N GLY A 222 -16.89 -10.97 -10.81
CA GLY A 222 -17.53 -10.09 -11.78
C GLY A 222 -16.79 -8.78 -11.95
N GLN A 223 -16.63 -8.35 -13.19
CA GLN A 223 -15.99 -7.08 -13.53
C GLN A 223 -16.86 -6.31 -14.53
N ILE A 224 -16.77 -4.99 -14.50
CA ILE A 224 -17.40 -4.13 -15.49
C ILE A 224 -16.73 -4.38 -16.85
N ARG A 225 -17.50 -4.27 -17.94
CA ARG A 225 -16.97 -4.39 -19.30
C ARG A 225 -15.73 -3.52 -19.49
N ASN A 226 -14.72 -4.08 -20.15
CA ASN A 226 -13.39 -3.52 -20.36
C ASN A 226 -12.55 -3.33 -19.09
N GLU A 227 -13.00 -3.67 -17.88
CA GLU A 227 -12.11 -3.78 -16.72
C GLU A 227 -11.44 -5.15 -16.67
N ARG A 228 -10.43 -5.30 -15.81
CA ARG A 228 -9.81 -6.59 -15.51
C ARG A 228 -10.15 -7.05 -14.09
N ASN A 229 -9.99 -8.34 -13.87
CA ASN A 229 -9.80 -8.91 -12.54
C ASN A 229 -8.46 -8.43 -11.94
N PHE A 230 -8.09 -8.89 -10.75
CA PHE A 230 -6.78 -8.62 -10.15
C PHE A 230 -5.65 -9.07 -11.07
N HIS A 231 -4.56 -8.30 -11.09
CA HIS A 231 -3.45 -8.53 -12.03
C HIS A 231 -2.87 -9.93 -11.94
N ILE A 232 -2.79 -10.48 -10.73
CA ILE A 232 -2.23 -11.81 -10.46
C ILE A 232 -2.84 -12.91 -11.33
N PHE A 233 -4.14 -12.84 -11.66
CA PHE A 233 -4.78 -13.86 -12.49
C PHE A 233 -4.24 -13.86 -13.92
N TYR A 234 -3.99 -12.67 -14.48
CA TYR A 234 -3.44 -12.53 -15.83
C TYR A 234 -1.93 -12.81 -15.85
N GLN A 235 -1.21 -12.31 -14.84
CA GLN A 235 0.21 -12.59 -14.63
C GLN A 235 0.47 -14.08 -14.52
N PHE A 236 -0.31 -14.80 -13.71
CA PHE A 236 -0.17 -16.24 -13.55
C PHE A 236 -0.60 -17.00 -14.81
N ALA A 237 -1.76 -16.72 -15.41
CA ALA A 237 -2.23 -17.43 -16.60
C ALA A 237 -1.27 -17.30 -17.81
N LYS A 238 -0.65 -16.12 -17.98
CA LYS A 238 0.31 -15.86 -19.06
C LYS A 238 1.73 -16.31 -18.72
N GLY A 239 2.16 -16.07 -17.48
CA GLY A 239 3.55 -16.29 -17.04
C GLY A 239 3.83 -17.66 -16.40
N ALA A 240 2.80 -18.49 -16.16
CA ALA A 240 2.97 -19.80 -15.53
C ALA A 240 3.98 -20.69 -16.26
N SER A 241 4.82 -21.37 -15.47
CA SER A 241 5.75 -22.40 -15.95
C SER A 241 5.00 -23.59 -16.55
N GLU A 242 5.67 -24.34 -17.43
CA GLU A 242 5.09 -25.56 -18.01
C GLU A 242 4.69 -26.57 -16.94
N ASN A 243 5.46 -26.66 -15.84
CA ASN A 243 5.09 -27.49 -14.70
C ASN A 243 3.74 -27.06 -14.10
N TYR A 244 3.53 -25.77 -13.82
CA TYR A 244 2.24 -25.27 -13.31
C TYR A 244 1.10 -25.45 -14.31
N ARG A 245 1.37 -25.33 -15.61
CA ARG A 245 0.37 -25.62 -16.65
C ARG A 245 -0.10 -27.08 -16.58
N GLN A 246 0.82 -28.01 -16.35
CA GLN A 246 0.52 -29.44 -16.23
C GLN A 246 -0.17 -29.79 -14.92
N ILE A 247 0.40 -29.38 -13.77
CA ILE A 247 -0.10 -29.82 -12.45
C ILE A 247 -1.34 -29.04 -12.00
N PHE A 248 -1.50 -27.79 -12.40
CA PHE A 248 -2.64 -26.95 -12.01
C PHE A 248 -3.60 -26.63 -13.17
N GLY A 249 -3.36 -27.20 -14.35
CA GLY A 249 -4.22 -27.00 -15.52
C GLY A 249 -4.29 -25.53 -15.95
N VAL A 250 -3.18 -24.79 -15.84
CA VAL A 250 -3.20 -23.35 -16.13
C VAL A 250 -3.23 -23.09 -17.64
N GLN A 251 -4.28 -22.41 -18.09
CA GLN A 251 -4.52 -22.02 -19.47
C GLN A 251 -4.41 -20.50 -19.62
N MET A 252 -4.63 -20.00 -20.83
CA MET A 252 -4.64 -18.56 -21.09
C MET A 252 -5.90 -17.88 -20.51
N PRO A 253 -5.85 -16.58 -20.18
CA PRO A 253 -6.97 -15.88 -19.52
C PRO A 253 -8.32 -15.99 -20.24
N GLU A 254 -8.34 -16.22 -21.55
CA GLU A 254 -9.55 -16.35 -22.35
C GLU A 254 -10.37 -17.59 -21.96
N GLN A 255 -9.72 -18.60 -21.39
CA GLN A 255 -10.31 -19.90 -21.04
C GLN A 255 -11.04 -19.89 -19.70
N TYR A 256 -10.94 -18.81 -18.92
CA TYR A 256 -11.58 -18.71 -17.61
C TYR A 256 -12.62 -17.60 -17.60
N ILE A 257 -13.85 -17.95 -17.18
CA ILE A 257 -14.96 -17.00 -17.10
C ILE A 257 -14.60 -15.76 -16.25
N TYR A 258 -13.90 -15.96 -15.13
CA TYR A 258 -13.52 -14.87 -14.22
C TYR A 258 -12.46 -13.90 -14.77
N THR A 259 -11.81 -14.20 -15.89
CA THR A 259 -10.85 -13.29 -16.53
C THR A 259 -11.31 -12.82 -17.91
N SER A 260 -12.17 -13.58 -18.60
CA SER A 260 -12.60 -13.28 -19.96
C SER A 260 -13.95 -12.55 -20.06
N ALA A 261 -14.83 -12.69 -19.07
CA ALA A 261 -16.21 -12.18 -19.15
C ALA A 261 -16.32 -10.65 -19.37
N SER A 262 -15.34 -9.87 -18.90
CA SER A 262 -15.31 -8.42 -19.10
C SER A 262 -14.87 -7.99 -20.50
N GLY A 263 -14.32 -8.91 -21.31
CA GLY A 263 -13.80 -8.64 -22.65
C GLY A 263 -12.44 -7.94 -22.68
N CYS A 264 -11.67 -7.95 -21.58
CA CYS A 264 -10.32 -7.36 -21.52
C CYS A 264 -9.35 -8.31 -20.83
N THR A 265 -8.49 -8.98 -21.61
CA THR A 265 -7.45 -9.89 -21.09
C THR A 265 -6.03 -9.35 -21.24
N SER A 266 -5.84 -8.30 -22.04
CA SER A 266 -4.57 -7.60 -22.24
C SER A 266 -4.76 -6.08 -22.21
N VAL A 267 -3.69 -5.36 -21.87
CA VAL A 267 -3.63 -3.90 -21.81
C VAL A 267 -2.24 -3.49 -22.31
N ASP A 268 -2.16 -2.62 -23.31
CA ASP A 268 -0.89 -2.27 -23.98
C ASP A 268 0.19 -1.72 -23.04
N SER A 269 -0.22 -1.06 -21.95
CA SER A 269 0.68 -0.49 -20.96
C SER A 269 1.14 -1.47 -19.87
N ILE A 270 0.74 -2.74 -19.92
CA ILE A 270 1.01 -3.74 -18.88
C ILE A 270 1.67 -4.97 -19.51
N ASP A 271 2.83 -5.34 -18.97
CA ASP A 271 3.51 -6.59 -19.30
C ASP A 271 3.27 -7.61 -18.18
N ASP A 272 2.20 -8.38 -18.30
CA ASP A 272 1.80 -9.35 -17.28
C ASP A 272 2.87 -10.45 -17.06
N VAL A 273 3.71 -10.76 -18.05
CA VAL A 273 4.76 -11.79 -17.93
C VAL A 273 5.93 -11.24 -17.13
N LYS A 274 6.36 -10.01 -17.42
CA LYS A 274 7.37 -9.31 -16.62
C LYS A 274 6.89 -9.09 -15.19
N ASP A 275 5.67 -8.59 -15.01
CA ASP A 275 5.11 -8.32 -13.69
C ASP A 275 4.93 -9.61 -12.86
N TYR A 276 4.70 -10.75 -13.51
CA TYR A 276 4.73 -12.06 -12.87
C TYR A 276 6.13 -12.39 -12.32
N GLN A 277 7.19 -12.12 -13.06
CA GLN A 277 8.57 -12.31 -12.58
C GLN A 277 8.93 -11.38 -11.43
N ASP A 278 8.47 -10.12 -11.49
CA ASP A 278 8.64 -9.15 -10.40
C ASP A 278 7.90 -9.64 -9.14
N THR A 279 6.71 -10.25 -9.29
CA THR A 279 5.94 -10.86 -8.21
C THR A 279 6.66 -12.07 -7.60
N LEU A 280 7.20 -12.98 -8.42
CA LEU A 280 7.99 -14.13 -7.95
C LEU A 280 9.26 -13.69 -7.20
N THR A 281 9.93 -12.65 -7.70
CA THR A 281 11.09 -12.05 -7.04
C THR A 281 10.71 -11.48 -5.68
N ALA A 282 9.60 -10.74 -5.61
CA ALA A 282 9.08 -10.22 -4.35
C ALA A 282 8.75 -11.34 -3.35
N MET A 283 8.09 -12.43 -3.78
CA MET A 283 7.80 -13.58 -2.93
C MET A 283 9.09 -14.17 -2.31
N LYS A 284 10.16 -14.30 -3.11
CA LYS A 284 11.48 -14.77 -2.63
C LYS A 284 12.11 -13.80 -1.64
N THR A 285 12.08 -12.50 -1.91
CA THR A 285 12.62 -11.47 -1.01
C THR A 285 11.89 -11.44 0.34
N ILE A 286 10.57 -11.64 0.34
CA ILE A 286 9.76 -11.73 1.57
C ILE A 286 10.06 -13.03 2.35
N GLY A 287 10.66 -14.02 1.70
CA GLY A 287 10.99 -15.31 2.29
C GLY A 287 9.82 -16.29 2.27
N LEU A 288 9.00 -16.28 1.21
CA LEU A 288 8.05 -17.36 0.95
C LEU A 288 8.80 -18.58 0.44
N SER A 289 8.60 -19.73 1.08
CA SER A 289 9.17 -21.00 0.62
C SER A 289 8.60 -21.40 -0.75
N GLN A 290 9.25 -22.33 -1.45
CA GLN A 290 8.72 -22.82 -2.72
C GLN A 290 7.35 -23.50 -2.53
N GLU A 291 7.19 -24.26 -1.45
CA GLU A 291 5.90 -24.90 -1.10
C GLU A 291 4.80 -23.86 -0.84
N GLU A 292 5.12 -22.77 -0.14
CA GLU A 292 4.18 -21.66 0.07
C GLU A 292 3.77 -21.01 -1.25
N GLN A 293 4.72 -20.77 -2.16
CA GLN A 293 4.45 -20.25 -3.49
C GLN A 293 3.57 -21.21 -4.31
N ASP A 294 3.89 -22.51 -4.30
CA ASP A 294 3.12 -23.53 -5.00
C ASP A 294 1.66 -23.58 -4.50
N ASN A 295 1.44 -23.48 -3.18
CA ASN A 295 0.10 -23.42 -2.59
C ASN A 295 -0.66 -22.15 -2.98
N VAL A 296 0.00 -20.99 -3.01
CA VAL A 296 -0.60 -19.74 -3.50
C VAL A 296 -1.08 -19.89 -4.94
N PHE A 297 -0.23 -20.41 -5.83
CA PHE A 297 -0.57 -20.60 -7.24
C PHE A 297 -1.62 -21.68 -7.47
N ARG A 298 -1.63 -22.73 -6.66
CA ARG A 298 -2.68 -23.75 -6.67
C ARG A 298 -4.05 -23.18 -6.30
N LEU A 299 -4.12 -22.32 -5.28
CA LEU A 299 -5.37 -21.65 -4.90
C LEU A 299 -5.84 -20.66 -5.97
N LEU A 300 -4.92 -19.95 -6.64
CA LEU A 300 -5.26 -19.09 -7.78
C LEU A 300 -5.84 -19.91 -8.94
N ALA A 301 -5.22 -21.05 -9.28
CA ALA A 301 -5.75 -21.97 -10.28
C ALA A 301 -7.13 -22.50 -9.88
N ALA A 302 -7.33 -22.86 -8.61
CA ALA A 302 -8.62 -23.32 -8.11
C ALA A 302 -9.70 -22.26 -8.31
N ILE A 303 -9.42 -20.99 -8.02
CA ILE A 303 -10.36 -19.88 -8.25
C ILE A 303 -10.72 -19.74 -9.73
N LEU A 304 -9.73 -19.82 -10.63
CA LEU A 304 -9.95 -19.75 -12.08
C LEU A 304 -10.87 -20.89 -12.55
N TRP A 305 -10.61 -22.12 -12.11
CA TRP A 305 -11.41 -23.30 -12.46
C TRP A 305 -12.79 -23.31 -11.80
N ILE A 306 -12.94 -22.77 -10.57
CA ILE A 306 -14.23 -22.56 -9.93
C ILE A 306 -15.13 -21.71 -10.84
N GLY A 307 -14.58 -20.67 -11.49
CA GLY A 307 -15.36 -19.82 -12.40
C GLY A 307 -16.03 -20.58 -13.55
N ASN A 308 -15.40 -21.67 -14.01
CA ASN A 308 -15.86 -22.49 -15.12
C ASN A 308 -16.89 -23.56 -14.72
N ILE A 309 -17.20 -23.72 -13.43
CA ILE A 309 -18.28 -24.61 -13.00
C ILE A 309 -19.62 -24.03 -13.50
N THR A 310 -20.38 -24.88 -14.20
CA THR A 310 -21.70 -24.57 -14.74
C THR A 310 -22.74 -25.49 -14.13
N PHE A 311 -23.96 -24.98 -14.01
CA PHE A 311 -25.10 -25.68 -13.41
C PHE A 311 -26.25 -25.77 -14.42
N VAL A 312 -26.95 -26.89 -14.39
CA VAL A 312 -28.20 -27.15 -15.14
C VAL A 312 -29.32 -27.48 -14.15
N GLU A 313 -30.57 -27.37 -14.60
CA GLU A 313 -31.73 -27.79 -13.82
C GLU A 313 -31.98 -29.29 -14.02
N ASN A 314 -32.21 -30.01 -12.93
CA ASN A 314 -32.66 -31.40 -12.95
C ASN A 314 -34.19 -31.49 -13.13
N GLU A 315 -34.73 -32.71 -13.18
CA GLU A 315 -36.17 -32.96 -13.37
C GLU A 315 -37.07 -32.32 -12.29
N GLU A 316 -36.52 -32.05 -11.10
CA GLU A 316 -37.21 -31.44 -9.98
C GLU A 316 -37.06 -29.90 -9.93
N GLY A 317 -36.39 -29.31 -10.93
CA GLY A 317 -36.08 -27.87 -10.98
C GLY A 317 -34.95 -27.43 -10.04
N ASN A 318 -34.21 -28.39 -9.46
CA ASN A 318 -33.06 -28.14 -8.60
C ASN A 318 -31.76 -28.08 -9.42
N SER A 319 -30.75 -27.42 -8.90
CA SER A 319 -29.43 -27.33 -9.55
C SER A 319 -28.69 -28.65 -9.51
N GLN A 320 -28.02 -28.94 -10.62
CA GLN A 320 -27.07 -30.04 -10.77
C GLN A 320 -25.84 -29.52 -11.53
N VAL A 321 -24.65 -30.00 -11.18
CA VAL A 321 -23.43 -29.70 -11.93
C VAL A 321 -23.53 -30.28 -13.33
N ALA A 322 -23.25 -29.47 -14.35
CA ALA A 322 -23.38 -29.88 -15.75
C ALA A 322 -22.22 -30.79 -16.22
N ASP A 323 -21.00 -30.46 -15.79
CA ASP A 323 -19.78 -31.21 -16.07
C ASP A 323 -19.03 -31.47 -14.77
N THR A 324 -18.99 -32.74 -14.35
CA THR A 324 -18.31 -33.12 -13.12
C THR A 324 -16.79 -33.06 -13.26
N GLY A 325 -16.23 -33.09 -14.48
CA GLY A 325 -14.79 -33.03 -14.71
C GLY A 325 -14.16 -31.73 -14.18
N VAL A 326 -14.84 -30.60 -14.34
CA VAL A 326 -14.40 -29.32 -13.78
C VAL A 326 -14.43 -29.36 -12.25
N THR A 327 -15.50 -29.88 -11.65
CA THR A 327 -15.60 -29.97 -10.18
C THR A 327 -14.60 -30.97 -9.58
N ASP A 328 -14.34 -32.09 -10.27
CA ASP A 328 -13.33 -33.07 -9.87
C ASP A 328 -11.94 -32.43 -9.88
N PHE A 329 -11.64 -31.62 -10.90
CA PHE A 329 -10.39 -30.91 -10.98
C PHE A 329 -10.26 -29.82 -9.91
N VAL A 330 -11.32 -29.06 -9.64
CA VAL A 330 -11.35 -28.09 -8.53
C VAL A 330 -11.15 -28.80 -7.20
N ALA A 331 -11.78 -29.96 -6.97
CA ALA A 331 -11.62 -30.75 -5.76
C ALA A 331 -10.18 -31.24 -5.60
N TYR A 332 -9.54 -31.68 -6.69
CA TYR A 332 -8.11 -32.00 -6.72
C TYR A 332 -7.25 -30.80 -6.33
N LEU A 333 -7.51 -29.59 -6.84
CA LEU A 333 -6.76 -28.38 -6.49
C LEU A 333 -7.02 -27.89 -5.06
N LEU A 334 -8.22 -28.08 -4.54
CA LEU A 334 -8.56 -27.74 -3.16
C LEU A 334 -8.19 -28.84 -2.15
N GLN A 335 -7.78 -30.03 -2.63
CA GLN A 335 -7.45 -31.17 -1.78
C GLN A 335 -8.63 -31.64 -0.93
N VAL A 336 -9.83 -31.61 -1.52
CA VAL A 336 -11.09 -32.03 -0.89
C VAL A 336 -11.74 -33.17 -1.67
N ASP A 337 -12.69 -33.85 -1.05
CA ASP A 337 -13.52 -34.83 -1.74
C ASP A 337 -14.44 -34.15 -2.77
N SER A 338 -14.50 -34.70 -3.98
CA SER A 338 -15.28 -34.11 -5.07
C SER A 338 -16.79 -34.18 -4.81
N GLN A 339 -17.28 -35.30 -4.26
CA GLN A 339 -18.71 -35.43 -3.96
C GLN A 339 -19.13 -34.44 -2.89
N LEU A 340 -18.29 -34.23 -1.87
CA LEU A 340 -18.52 -33.22 -0.84
C LEU A 340 -18.54 -31.80 -1.42
N LEU A 341 -17.63 -31.48 -2.35
CA LEU A 341 -17.61 -30.19 -3.04
C LEU A 341 -18.89 -29.98 -3.84
N ILE A 342 -19.26 -30.93 -4.69
CA ILE A 342 -20.48 -30.88 -5.51
C ILE A 342 -21.69 -30.66 -4.61
N LYS A 343 -21.85 -31.50 -3.57
CA LYS A 343 -22.96 -31.41 -2.62
C LYS A 343 -23.03 -30.03 -1.96
N SER A 344 -21.88 -29.48 -1.57
CA SER A 344 -21.79 -28.16 -0.94
C SER A 344 -22.11 -26.99 -1.90
N LEU A 345 -21.98 -27.18 -3.21
CA LEU A 345 -22.34 -26.20 -4.24
C LEU A 345 -23.84 -26.19 -4.56
N VAL A 346 -24.48 -27.37 -4.53
CA VAL A 346 -25.89 -27.53 -4.96
C VAL A 346 -26.88 -27.68 -3.81
N GLU A 347 -26.42 -27.86 -2.56
CA GLU A 347 -27.28 -27.98 -1.38
C GLU A 347 -26.86 -27.00 -0.27
N ARG A 348 -27.85 -26.50 0.47
CA ARG A 348 -27.62 -25.79 1.73
C ARG A 348 -28.02 -26.68 2.91
N VAL A 349 -27.11 -26.83 3.86
CA VAL A 349 -27.37 -27.51 5.13
C VAL A 349 -28.07 -26.55 6.09
N MET A 350 -29.24 -26.94 6.59
CA MET A 350 -29.97 -26.23 7.62
C MET A 350 -30.01 -27.04 8.91
N GLY A 351 -29.63 -26.40 10.04
CA GLY A 351 -29.86 -26.95 11.37
C GLY A 351 -31.02 -26.21 12.05
N THR A 352 -32.06 -26.93 12.46
CA THR A 352 -33.06 -26.35 13.37
C THR A 352 -32.64 -26.63 14.80
N SER A 353 -32.08 -25.64 15.48
CA SER A 353 -32.02 -25.65 16.94
C SER A 353 -33.20 -24.84 17.46
N HIS A 354 -34.27 -25.52 17.85
CA HIS A 354 -35.39 -24.90 18.58
C HIS A 354 -35.43 -25.51 20.00
N GLY A 355 -34.81 -24.82 20.95
CA GLY A 355 -34.82 -25.19 22.37
C GLY A 355 -33.91 -26.36 22.76
N MET A 356 -34.24 -27.02 23.87
CA MET A 356 -33.45 -28.09 24.53
C MET A 356 -33.49 -29.47 23.83
N ARG A 357 -34.00 -29.58 22.59
CA ARG A 357 -34.02 -30.84 21.83
C ARG A 357 -32.89 -30.88 20.81
N ARG A 358 -32.29 -32.07 20.62
CA ARG A 358 -31.32 -32.35 19.54
C ARG A 358 -31.90 -31.88 18.21
N GLY A 359 -31.25 -30.88 17.60
CA GLY A 359 -31.65 -30.36 16.29
C GLY A 359 -31.44 -31.38 15.18
N SER A 360 -32.38 -31.45 14.24
CA SER A 360 -32.23 -32.18 12.98
C SER A 360 -31.49 -31.33 11.95
N VAL A 361 -30.68 -32.00 11.14
CA VAL A 361 -29.95 -31.43 10.01
C VAL A 361 -30.68 -31.82 8.72
N TYR A 362 -31.06 -30.83 7.92
CA TYR A 362 -31.73 -31.05 6.64
C TYR A 362 -30.88 -30.50 5.50
N HIS A 363 -30.97 -31.17 4.36
CA HIS A 363 -30.33 -30.75 3.11
C HIS A 363 -31.40 -30.12 2.22
N VAL A 364 -31.20 -28.86 1.85
CA VAL A 364 -32.12 -28.12 0.98
C VAL A 364 -31.44 -27.92 -0.38
N PRO A 365 -31.92 -28.56 -1.45
CA PRO A 365 -31.43 -28.33 -2.80
C PRO A 365 -31.56 -26.85 -3.19
N LEU A 366 -30.58 -26.35 -3.93
CA LEU A 366 -30.53 -24.98 -4.43
C LEU A 366 -30.96 -24.95 -5.91
N ASN A 367 -31.50 -23.83 -6.37
CA ASN A 367 -31.65 -23.60 -7.82
C ASN A 367 -30.33 -23.12 -8.46
N THR A 368 -30.28 -23.06 -9.79
CA THR A 368 -29.07 -22.72 -10.56
C THR A 368 -28.47 -21.36 -10.20
N ASN A 369 -29.31 -20.35 -9.98
CA ASN A 369 -28.89 -19.01 -9.56
C ASN A 369 -28.27 -19.02 -8.16
N GLN A 370 -28.88 -19.74 -7.23
CA GLN A 370 -28.37 -19.91 -5.87
C GLN A 370 -27.04 -20.67 -5.86
N ALA A 371 -26.93 -21.77 -6.61
CA ALA A 371 -25.69 -22.53 -6.74
C ALA A 371 -24.56 -21.69 -7.36
N THR A 372 -24.89 -20.84 -8.35
CA THR A 372 -23.94 -19.85 -8.91
C THR A 372 -23.48 -18.86 -7.85
N ALA A 373 -24.38 -18.33 -7.03
CA ALA A 373 -24.01 -17.44 -5.93
C ALA A 373 -23.11 -18.13 -4.87
N VAL A 374 -23.33 -19.42 -4.60
CA VAL A 374 -22.49 -20.23 -3.70
C VAL A 374 -21.10 -20.46 -4.30
N LYS A 375 -21.02 -20.83 -5.58
CA LYS A 375 -19.77 -20.96 -6.35
C LYS A 375 -18.95 -19.67 -6.27
N ASP A 376 -19.59 -18.53 -6.54
CA ASP A 376 -18.95 -17.23 -6.48
C ASP A 376 -18.52 -16.87 -5.05
N ALA A 377 -19.35 -17.20 -4.05
CA ALA A 377 -19.01 -16.99 -2.64
C ALA A 377 -17.77 -17.78 -2.21
N LEU A 378 -17.62 -19.02 -2.68
CA LEU A 378 -16.44 -19.85 -2.46
C LEU A 378 -15.19 -19.19 -3.06
N ALA A 379 -15.23 -18.79 -4.33
CA ALA A 379 -14.12 -18.12 -5.00
C ALA A 379 -13.68 -16.84 -4.26
N LYS A 380 -14.66 -16.00 -3.86
CA LYS A 380 -14.42 -14.78 -3.07
C LYS A 380 -13.80 -15.08 -1.72
N GLY A 381 -14.27 -16.12 -1.04
CA GLY A 381 -13.77 -16.54 0.26
C GLY A 381 -12.30 -16.98 0.19
N ILE A 382 -11.98 -17.83 -0.79
CA ILE A 382 -10.61 -18.30 -1.01
C ILE A 382 -9.68 -17.11 -1.30
N TYR A 383 -10.05 -16.23 -2.23
CA TYR A 383 -9.20 -15.10 -2.59
C TYR A 383 -8.99 -14.12 -1.43
N ASN A 384 -10.04 -13.81 -0.67
CA ASN A 384 -9.94 -12.94 0.50
C ASN A 384 -8.97 -13.51 1.54
N ASN A 385 -9.15 -14.79 1.90
CA ASN A 385 -8.30 -15.46 2.88
C ASN A 385 -6.85 -15.59 2.39
N LEU A 386 -6.66 -15.85 1.09
CA LEU A 386 -5.34 -15.89 0.46
C LEU A 386 -4.65 -14.52 0.55
N PHE A 387 -5.37 -13.44 0.26
CA PHE A 387 -4.83 -12.09 0.35
C PHE A 387 -4.48 -11.71 1.79
N ASP A 388 -5.36 -11.99 2.75
CA ASP A 388 -5.11 -11.74 4.17
C ASP A 388 -3.88 -12.53 4.65
N TRP A 389 -3.74 -13.79 4.22
CA TRP A 389 -2.56 -14.61 4.51
C TRP A 389 -1.27 -14.05 3.89
N ILE A 390 -1.31 -13.57 2.64
CA ILE A 390 -0.15 -12.92 1.99
C ILE A 390 0.31 -11.70 2.82
N VAL A 391 -0.64 -10.90 3.30
CA VAL A 391 -0.35 -9.73 4.14
C VAL A 391 0.25 -10.15 5.47
N GLU A 392 -0.28 -11.20 6.10
CA GLU A 392 0.29 -11.77 7.31
C GLU A 392 1.74 -12.25 7.07
N ARG A 393 2.01 -12.90 5.94
CA ARG A 393 3.37 -13.34 5.57
C ARG A 393 4.31 -12.17 5.35
N VAL A 394 3.85 -11.10 4.71
CA VAL A 394 4.60 -9.84 4.57
C VAL A 394 4.90 -9.25 5.96
N ASN A 395 3.92 -9.20 6.86
CA ASN A 395 4.13 -8.67 8.21
C ASN A 395 5.13 -9.50 9.02
N LYS A 396 5.09 -10.83 8.89
CA LYS A 396 6.10 -11.71 9.51
C LYS A 396 7.51 -11.41 9.01
N SER A 397 7.67 -11.06 7.73
CA SER A 397 8.96 -10.66 7.17
C SER A 397 9.50 -9.34 7.74
N PHE A 398 8.61 -8.47 8.24
CA PHE A 398 9.01 -7.23 8.92
C PHE A 398 9.32 -7.43 10.42
N GLN A 399 8.79 -8.49 11.04
CA GLN A 399 8.92 -8.76 12.47
C GLN A 399 10.19 -9.54 12.86
N SER A 400 10.87 -10.17 11.90
CA SER A 400 12.12 -10.94 12.14
C SER A 400 13.30 -10.07 12.61
N MET A 401 13.09 -8.77 12.80
CA MET A 401 14.11 -7.81 13.24
C MET A 401 14.01 -7.58 14.76
N GLN A 402 14.90 -8.25 15.50
CA GLN A 402 14.99 -8.14 16.97
C GLN A 402 15.39 -6.72 17.39
N GLY A 403 14.48 -6.02 18.07
CA GLY A 403 14.73 -4.80 18.82
C GLY A 403 13.51 -4.44 19.66
N GLU A 404 13.71 -3.94 20.89
CA GLU A 404 12.58 -3.46 21.72
C GLU A 404 11.86 -2.31 21.01
N VAL A 405 10.58 -2.52 20.70
CA VAL A 405 9.71 -1.50 20.11
C VAL A 405 9.47 -0.42 21.17
N TYR A 406 9.94 0.80 20.89
CA TYR A 406 9.69 1.95 21.77
C TYR A 406 8.46 2.75 21.33
N LYS A 407 8.19 2.84 20.01
CA LYS A 407 7.01 3.52 19.44
C LYS A 407 6.53 2.90 18.13
N SER A 408 5.24 3.06 17.85
CA SER A 408 4.60 2.70 16.57
C SER A 408 4.23 3.94 15.74
N TYR A 409 4.51 3.92 14.44
CA TYR A 409 3.98 4.89 13.47
C TYR A 409 2.75 4.32 12.80
N ASN A 410 1.77 5.18 12.53
CA ASN A 410 0.47 4.83 11.96
C ASN A 410 0.31 5.53 10.60
N LYS A 411 0.14 4.82 9.48
CA LYS A 411 -0.02 5.43 8.12
C LYS A 411 -1.48 5.37 7.61
N PHE A 412 -1.83 5.83 6.40
CA PHE A 412 -3.03 5.57 5.53
C PHE A 412 -4.14 6.59 5.32
N SER A 413 -4.43 6.80 4.03
CA SER A 413 -5.41 6.02 3.23
C SER A 413 -5.13 6.28 1.75
N PHE A 414 -5.39 5.32 0.86
CA PHE A 414 -5.48 5.53 -0.59
C PHE A 414 -6.91 5.19 -1.01
N SER A 415 -7.68 6.19 -1.47
CA SER A 415 -8.99 6.03 -2.11
C SER A 415 -8.86 5.81 -3.61
#